data_AF-A0A2W0B1W0-F1
#
_entry.id   AF-A0A2W0B1W0-F1
#
_cell.length_a   1.000
_cell.length_b   1.000
_cell.length_c   1.000
_cell.angle_alpha   90.00
_cell.angle_beta   90.00
_cell.angle_gamma   90.00
#
_symmetry.space_group_name_H-M   'P 1'
#
loop_
_entity.id
_entity.type
_entity.pdbx_description
1 polymer ?
#
loop_
_entity_poly.entity_id
_entity_poly.type
_entity_poly.pdbx_seq_one_letter_code
_entity_poly.pdbx_strand_id
1 'polypeptide(L)'
;MRPVLIASCLLLCIFFTATSLQAGGPLVVGGPKFGTDAQPFTWDPGKMPIQYRLDPGPMAVNPSNATVIDNAAGLQRVQNMFAVWQSVPTATISFSNAGPILSAGAYVTGADVATVPQFNDLVGSCKSGTQNPVMFDANGQIMSGLGLSASVIGFASGCALDSASGHLTGALILMNGKFQDGINTSPNFELTANEFDEAITHEIGHFLGLGHSQINVDLVQSQSSSCDVDKLAGLPLMFPVELCQARKDAGLPVLSPDDVSWISSLYPNPTFVSNYGTISGTIYFPDAVSQVQGVNVIARAVDDPRTPQDESRRIALSAVSGYLFTGNPGQSITASMPEPNENNTNGDPDGSRNPKLIGYYQVAVPPGTYTIEVEAVFPLFVGGSGVGPLSPPIAIPGSPEFWNKDESAFDFPLARDTITVSPGDKLTGIDIILNNPTPTFDQFEDSGALFGSPLNFMLAAVAEACA
;
A
#
# COMPACT_ATOMS: atom_id res chain seq x y z
N MET A 1 -48.59 25.29 -21.27
CA MET A 1 -47.37 24.96 -20.50
C MET A 1 -47.09 23.48 -20.74
N ARG A 2 -46.05 23.17 -21.51
CA ARG A 2 -45.65 21.79 -21.83
C ARG A 2 -44.61 21.35 -20.79
N PRO A 3 -44.71 20.14 -20.21
CA PRO A 3 -43.69 19.61 -19.33
C PRO A 3 -42.49 19.16 -20.16
N VAL A 4 -41.29 19.59 -19.75
CA VAL A 4 -40.01 19.13 -20.27
C VAL A 4 -39.69 17.81 -19.56
N LEU A 5 -39.59 16.74 -20.33
CA LEU A 5 -39.07 15.45 -19.88
C LEU A 5 -37.58 15.62 -19.54
N ILE A 6 -37.25 15.49 -18.27
CA ILE A 6 -35.87 15.26 -17.81
C ILE A 6 -35.58 13.79 -18.08
N ALA A 7 -34.72 13.52 -19.06
CA ALA A 7 -34.19 12.19 -19.29
C ALA A 7 -33.28 11.82 -18.11
N SER A 8 -33.70 10.84 -17.31
CA SER A 8 -32.88 10.23 -16.27
C SER A 8 -31.70 9.52 -16.92
N CYS A 9 -30.52 10.15 -16.91
CA CYS A 9 -29.26 9.42 -17.05
C CYS A 9 -29.11 8.54 -15.81
N LEU A 10 -29.21 7.23 -16.01
CA LEU A 10 -28.80 6.22 -15.04
C LEU A 10 -27.29 6.45 -14.77
N LEU A 11 -26.95 7.11 -13.67
CA LEU A 11 -25.62 7.01 -13.09
C LEU A 11 -25.48 5.57 -12.60
N LEU A 12 -24.75 4.76 -13.37
CA LEU A 12 -24.21 3.52 -12.86
C LEU A 12 -23.14 3.94 -11.85
N CYS A 13 -23.48 3.99 -10.56
CA CYS A 13 -22.48 4.07 -9.50
C CYS A 13 -21.58 2.85 -9.66
N ILE A 14 -20.41 3.04 -10.24
CA ILE A 14 -19.36 2.02 -10.27
C ILE A 14 -18.91 1.91 -8.82
N PHE A 15 -19.46 0.92 -8.12
CA PHE A 15 -18.85 0.41 -6.92
C PHE A 15 -17.47 -0.08 -7.34
N PHE A 16 -16.44 0.71 -7.04
CA PHE A 16 -15.17 0.11 -6.71
C PHE A 16 -15.48 -0.81 -5.54
N THR A 17 -15.57 -2.11 -5.80
CA THR A 17 -15.25 -3.06 -4.76
C THR A 17 -13.79 -2.80 -4.48
N ALA A 18 -13.52 -1.89 -3.53
CA ALA A 18 -12.30 -1.95 -2.76
C ALA A 18 -12.36 -3.33 -2.10
N THR A 19 -11.88 -4.35 -2.82
CA THR A 19 -11.41 -5.56 -2.16
C THR A 19 -10.45 -5.07 -1.12
N SER A 20 -10.70 -5.41 0.14
CA SER A 20 -9.94 -4.97 1.30
C SER A 20 -8.46 -5.22 1.00
N LEU A 21 -7.74 -4.18 0.57
CA LEU A 21 -6.36 -4.30 0.14
C LEU A 21 -5.57 -4.61 1.39
N GLN A 22 -4.97 -5.80 1.43
CA GLN A 22 -4.43 -6.39 2.63
C GLN A 22 -3.02 -5.83 2.87
N ALA A 23 -2.93 -4.52 3.07
CA ALA A 23 -1.68 -3.80 3.25
C ALA A 23 -0.94 -4.24 4.53
N GLY A 24 0.30 -3.80 4.74
CA GLY A 24 1.19 -4.36 5.77
C GLY A 24 2.21 -5.37 5.23
N GLY A 25 2.37 -5.37 3.90
CA GLY A 25 3.34 -6.12 3.12
C GLY A 25 2.90 -6.24 1.65
N PRO A 26 2.42 -7.41 1.20
CA PRO A 26 1.80 -7.57 -0.12
C PRO A 26 0.46 -6.83 -0.22
N LEU A 27 0.01 -6.51 -1.43
CA LEU A 27 -1.28 -5.84 -1.67
C LEU A 27 -2.48 -6.80 -1.56
N VAL A 28 -2.28 -8.03 -2.04
CA VAL A 28 -3.30 -9.09 -2.07
C VAL A 28 -2.62 -10.41 -1.72
N VAL A 29 -3.23 -11.20 -0.84
CA VAL A 29 -2.76 -12.53 -0.46
C VAL A 29 -3.78 -13.57 -0.87
N GLY A 30 -3.30 -14.70 -1.40
CA GLY A 30 -4.16 -15.81 -1.75
C GLY A 30 -4.78 -16.49 -0.53
N GLY A 31 -6.06 -16.84 -0.66
CA GLY A 31 -6.81 -17.62 0.31
C GLY A 31 -7.11 -19.03 -0.20
N PRO A 32 -7.86 -19.85 0.58
CA PRO A 32 -8.06 -21.27 0.27
C PRO A 32 -8.76 -21.57 -1.06
N LYS A 33 -9.41 -20.56 -1.66
CA LYS A 33 -10.17 -20.68 -2.92
C LYS A 33 -9.81 -19.58 -3.93
N PHE A 34 -8.76 -18.82 -3.69
CA PHE A 34 -8.37 -17.67 -4.51
C PHE A 34 -6.86 -17.48 -4.46
N GLY A 35 -6.16 -17.83 -5.54
CA GLY A 35 -4.70 -17.86 -5.60
C GLY A 35 -4.10 -19.05 -4.85
N THR A 36 -2.84 -18.90 -4.43
CA THR A 36 -2.17 -19.89 -3.57
C THR A 36 -2.31 -19.46 -2.11
N ASP A 37 -2.83 -20.35 -1.27
CA ASP A 37 -3.12 -20.04 0.14
C ASP A 37 -1.88 -19.50 0.88
N ALA A 38 -2.06 -18.39 1.61
CA ALA A 38 -1.03 -17.67 2.36
C ALA A 38 0.15 -17.16 1.50
N GLN A 39 -0.01 -16.99 0.20
CA GLN A 39 1.03 -16.45 -0.69
C GLN A 39 0.58 -15.13 -1.33
N PRO A 40 1.45 -14.11 -1.40
CA PRO A 40 1.17 -12.89 -2.15
C PRO A 40 0.82 -13.15 -3.61
N PHE A 41 -0.13 -12.38 -4.15
CA PHE A 41 -0.23 -12.25 -5.59
C PHE A 41 0.97 -11.47 -6.12
N THR A 42 1.66 -12.04 -7.11
CA THR A 42 2.83 -11.42 -7.75
C THR A 42 2.76 -11.54 -9.26
N TRP A 43 3.43 -10.68 -10.00
CA TRP A 43 3.65 -10.91 -11.43
C TRP A 43 4.51 -12.18 -11.64
N ASP A 44 4.17 -13.00 -12.62
CA ASP A 44 4.94 -14.20 -12.97
C ASP A 44 6.35 -13.81 -13.47
N PRO A 45 7.43 -14.12 -12.72
CA PRO A 45 8.79 -13.78 -13.13
C PRO A 45 9.20 -14.43 -14.46
N GLY A 46 8.60 -15.58 -14.80
CA GLY A 46 8.83 -16.28 -16.07
C GLY A 46 8.23 -15.57 -17.29
N LYS A 47 7.35 -14.59 -17.08
CA LYS A 47 6.71 -13.78 -18.14
C LYS A 47 7.25 -12.34 -18.21
N MET A 48 8.26 -12.03 -17.42
CA MET A 48 8.97 -10.75 -17.47
C MET A 48 9.63 -10.56 -18.84
N PRO A 49 9.77 -9.31 -19.34
CA PRO A 49 9.36 -8.06 -18.70
C PRO A 49 7.84 -7.81 -18.75
N ILE A 50 7.29 -7.21 -17.69
CA ILE A 50 5.90 -6.75 -17.65
C ILE A 50 5.73 -5.68 -18.73
N GLN A 51 4.81 -5.93 -19.66
CA GLN A 51 4.52 -5.00 -20.75
C GLN A 51 3.49 -3.97 -20.28
N TYR A 52 3.83 -2.69 -20.33
CA TYR A 52 2.87 -1.59 -20.14
C TYR A 52 2.69 -0.81 -21.43
N ARG A 53 1.57 -0.09 -21.54
CA ARG A 53 1.26 0.74 -22.69
C ARG A 53 0.91 2.14 -22.25
N LEU A 54 1.49 3.13 -22.90
CA LEU A 54 1.36 4.52 -22.49
C LEU A 54 0.30 5.25 -23.32
N ASP A 55 -0.44 6.13 -22.67
CA ASP A 55 -1.28 7.13 -23.30
C ASP A 55 -0.46 8.00 -24.27
N PRO A 56 -0.92 8.20 -25.52
CA PRO A 56 -0.33 9.15 -26.47
C PRO A 56 -0.53 10.64 -26.11
N GLY A 57 -1.41 10.96 -25.15
CA GLY A 57 -1.70 12.31 -24.69
C GLY A 57 -0.55 13.02 -23.97
N PRO A 58 -0.69 14.33 -23.68
CA PRO A 58 0.21 15.04 -22.79
C PRO A 58 0.03 14.55 -21.34
N MET A 59 1.10 14.57 -20.54
CA MET A 59 0.99 14.23 -19.12
C MET A 59 0.31 15.34 -18.31
N ALA A 60 0.51 16.61 -18.69
CA ALA A 60 -0.07 17.76 -18.00
C ALA A 60 -0.34 18.92 -18.97
N VAL A 61 -1.46 19.61 -18.76
CA VAL A 61 -1.82 20.85 -19.44
C VAL A 61 -2.23 21.91 -18.41
N ASN A 62 -2.02 23.18 -18.73
CA ASN A 62 -2.49 24.29 -17.89
C ASN A 62 -4.00 24.58 -18.13
N PRO A 63 -4.65 25.50 -17.38
CA PRO A 63 -6.07 25.82 -17.55
C PRO A 63 -6.48 26.36 -18.93
N SER A 64 -5.52 26.87 -19.69
CA SER A 64 -5.75 27.31 -21.07
C SER A 64 -5.59 26.17 -22.08
N ASN A 65 -5.46 24.93 -21.60
CA ASN A 65 -5.14 23.72 -22.36
C ASN A 65 -3.81 23.79 -23.13
N ALA A 66 -2.87 24.62 -22.67
CA ALA A 66 -1.52 24.60 -23.20
C ALA A 66 -0.73 23.46 -22.54
N THR A 67 -0.03 22.65 -23.34
CA THR A 67 0.82 21.56 -22.86
C THR A 67 1.93 22.09 -21.94
N VAL A 68 1.98 21.58 -20.72
CA VAL A 68 3.05 21.83 -19.76
C VAL A 68 4.07 20.68 -19.82
N ILE A 69 3.56 19.44 -19.86
CA ILE A 69 4.37 18.24 -20.02
C ILE A 69 3.82 17.46 -21.20
N ASP A 70 4.58 17.43 -22.29
CA ASP A 70 4.21 16.69 -23.49
C ASP A 70 4.35 15.17 -23.31
N ASN A 71 3.90 14.41 -24.32
CA ASN A 71 3.94 12.96 -24.27
C ASN A 71 5.37 12.39 -24.15
N ALA A 72 6.34 13.01 -24.83
CA ALA A 72 7.71 12.52 -24.85
C ALA A 72 8.39 12.71 -23.49
N ALA A 73 8.20 13.87 -22.86
CA ALA A 73 8.64 14.15 -21.51
C ALA A 73 7.91 13.24 -20.49
N GLY A 74 6.60 13.07 -20.64
CA GLY A 74 5.80 12.17 -19.81
C GLY A 74 6.29 10.72 -19.89
N LEU A 75 6.54 10.21 -21.10
CA LEU A 75 7.10 8.88 -21.31
C LEU A 75 8.46 8.72 -20.62
N GLN A 76 9.35 9.71 -20.74
CA GLN A 76 10.66 9.65 -20.09
C GLN A 76 10.53 9.60 -18.57
N ARG A 77 9.61 10.39 -17.98
CA ARG A 77 9.32 10.34 -16.54
C ARG A 77 8.84 8.94 -16.14
N VAL A 78 7.84 8.40 -16.83
CA VAL A 78 7.30 7.04 -16.56
C VAL A 78 8.39 5.98 -16.64
N GLN A 79 9.25 6.03 -17.65
CA GLN A 79 10.37 5.11 -17.77
C GLN A 79 11.37 5.23 -16.62
N ASN A 80 11.66 6.44 -16.15
CA ASN A 80 12.53 6.65 -15.00
C ASN A 80 11.92 6.09 -13.71
N MET A 81 10.60 6.27 -13.51
CA MET A 81 9.90 5.77 -12.32
C MET A 81 9.82 4.24 -12.29
N PHE A 82 9.56 3.58 -13.43
CA PHE A 82 9.71 2.12 -13.53
C PHE A 82 11.15 1.66 -13.31
N ALA A 83 12.14 2.45 -13.76
CA ALA A 83 13.55 2.13 -13.57
C ALA A 83 13.98 2.19 -12.09
N VAL A 84 13.34 3.01 -11.24
CA VAL A 84 13.58 3.03 -9.79
C VAL A 84 13.39 1.62 -9.21
N TRP A 85 12.23 1.01 -9.45
CA TRP A 85 11.94 -0.35 -9.01
C TRP A 85 12.83 -1.39 -9.69
N GLN A 86 12.97 -1.32 -11.02
CA GLN A 86 13.82 -2.27 -11.78
C GLN A 86 15.30 -2.25 -11.37
N SER A 87 15.77 -1.16 -10.74
CA SER A 87 17.15 -1.02 -10.27
C SER A 87 17.44 -1.76 -8.96
N VAL A 88 16.42 -2.30 -8.27
CA VAL A 88 16.61 -3.02 -7.01
C VAL A 88 17.42 -4.30 -7.25
N PRO A 89 18.65 -4.41 -6.73
CA PRO A 89 19.61 -5.43 -7.13
C PRO A 89 19.29 -6.82 -6.57
N THR A 90 18.35 -6.93 -5.64
CA THR A 90 17.91 -8.16 -4.97
C THR A 90 16.55 -8.66 -5.47
N ALA A 91 15.92 -7.94 -6.39
CA ALA A 91 14.65 -8.30 -7.01
C ALA A 91 14.83 -8.78 -8.47
N THR A 92 13.90 -9.60 -8.96
CA THR A 92 13.79 -10.08 -10.35
C THR A 92 12.55 -9.46 -11.00
N ILE A 93 12.63 -8.17 -11.30
CA ILE A 93 11.56 -7.42 -11.97
C ILE A 93 12.12 -6.70 -13.19
N SER A 94 11.32 -6.61 -14.24
CA SER A 94 11.66 -5.82 -15.42
C SER A 94 10.42 -5.36 -16.18
N PHE A 95 10.53 -4.23 -16.85
CA PHE A 95 9.42 -3.60 -17.56
C PHE A 95 9.79 -3.29 -19.00
N SER A 96 8.77 -3.19 -19.84
CA SER A 96 8.92 -2.82 -21.24
C SER A 96 7.72 -2.00 -21.68
N ASN A 97 7.99 -0.84 -22.30
CA ASN A 97 6.95 -0.07 -22.97
C ASN A 97 6.59 -0.77 -24.29
N ALA A 98 5.38 -1.31 -24.38
CA ALA A 98 4.84 -1.99 -25.56
C ALA A 98 4.23 -1.03 -26.61
N GLY A 99 4.41 0.28 -26.44
CA GLY A 99 3.89 1.32 -27.32
C GLY A 99 2.55 1.91 -26.83
N PRO A 100 1.76 2.52 -27.72
CA PRO A 100 0.51 3.16 -27.34
C PRO A 100 -0.51 2.15 -26.80
N ILE A 101 -1.42 2.65 -25.96
CA ILE A 101 -2.59 1.90 -25.47
C ILE A 101 -3.40 1.36 -26.65
N LEU A 102 -3.86 0.11 -26.55
CA LEU A 102 -4.67 -0.56 -27.57
C LEU A 102 -6.13 -0.13 -27.46
N SER A 103 -6.82 -0.14 -28.59
CA SER A 103 -8.24 0.20 -28.68
C SER A 103 -9.09 -0.71 -27.77
N ALA A 104 -10.01 -0.10 -27.03
CA ALA A 104 -10.97 -0.79 -26.17
C ALA A 104 -12.26 0.05 -26.12
N GLY A 105 -13.40 -0.54 -26.47
CA GLY A 105 -14.68 0.17 -26.50
C GLY A 105 -14.63 1.46 -27.35
N ALA A 106 -14.90 2.60 -26.72
CA ALA A 106 -14.84 3.93 -27.30
C ALA A 106 -13.42 4.51 -27.41
N TYR A 107 -12.43 3.94 -26.71
CA TYR A 107 -11.02 4.32 -26.87
C TYR A 107 -10.42 3.74 -28.15
N VAL A 108 -9.68 4.56 -28.89
CA VAL A 108 -9.00 4.19 -30.13
C VAL A 108 -7.50 4.40 -29.96
N THR A 109 -6.71 3.39 -30.32
CA THR A 109 -5.24 3.43 -30.30
C THR A 109 -4.71 4.70 -30.96
N GLY A 110 -3.82 5.41 -30.27
CA GLY A 110 -3.22 6.66 -30.76
C GLY A 110 -3.99 7.93 -30.39
N ALA A 111 -5.18 7.81 -29.80
CA ALA A 111 -5.89 8.94 -29.21
C ALA A 111 -5.46 9.15 -27.74
N ASP A 112 -5.64 10.37 -27.26
CA ASP A 112 -5.53 10.74 -25.85
C ASP A 112 -6.67 10.12 -25.02
N VAL A 113 -6.38 9.65 -23.81
CA VAL A 113 -7.40 9.19 -22.86
C VAL A 113 -7.96 10.43 -22.15
N ALA A 114 -9.03 10.99 -22.70
CA ALA A 114 -9.54 12.30 -22.27
C ALA A 114 -10.88 12.25 -21.51
N THR A 115 -11.52 11.07 -21.42
CA THR A 115 -12.89 10.96 -20.90
C THR A 115 -13.10 9.74 -20.00
N VAL A 116 -14.01 9.86 -19.03
CA VAL A 116 -14.40 8.76 -18.13
C VAL A 116 -14.88 7.50 -18.90
N PRO A 117 -15.67 7.59 -19.99
CA PRO A 117 -16.02 6.41 -20.77
C PRO A 117 -14.80 5.68 -21.35
N GLN A 118 -13.82 6.40 -21.91
CA GLN A 118 -12.59 5.80 -22.42
C GLN A 118 -11.79 5.13 -21.30
N PHE A 119 -11.65 5.79 -20.15
CA PHE A 119 -11.03 5.21 -18.97
C PHE A 119 -11.73 3.90 -18.55
N ASN A 120 -13.06 3.88 -18.47
CA ASN A 120 -13.81 2.68 -18.11
C ASN A 120 -13.63 1.52 -19.10
N ASP A 121 -13.55 1.82 -20.41
CA ASP A 121 -13.27 0.81 -21.41
C ASP A 121 -11.85 0.22 -21.26
N LEU A 122 -10.88 1.06 -20.91
CA LEU A 122 -9.51 0.63 -20.62
C LEU A 122 -9.40 -0.17 -19.32
N VAL A 123 -10.16 0.18 -18.28
CA VAL A 123 -10.33 -0.65 -17.08
C VAL A 123 -10.88 -2.03 -17.48
N GLY A 124 -11.88 -2.09 -18.36
CA GLY A 124 -12.40 -3.34 -18.90
C GLY A 124 -11.34 -4.18 -19.62
N SER A 125 -10.52 -3.53 -20.47
CA SER A 125 -9.41 -4.18 -21.17
C SER A 125 -8.29 -4.66 -20.24
N CYS A 126 -8.05 -3.92 -19.17
CA CYS A 126 -7.14 -4.31 -18.10
C CYS A 126 -7.67 -5.54 -17.36
N LYS A 127 -8.94 -5.54 -16.96
CA LYS A 127 -9.63 -6.66 -16.28
C LYS A 127 -9.64 -7.95 -17.10
N SER A 128 -9.54 -7.86 -18.43
CA SER A 128 -9.40 -9.03 -19.32
C SER A 128 -7.93 -9.46 -19.53
N GLY A 129 -6.97 -8.87 -18.83
CA GLY A 129 -5.53 -9.15 -18.95
C GLY A 129 -4.96 -8.82 -20.34
N THR A 130 -5.62 -7.95 -21.10
CA THR A 130 -5.25 -7.66 -22.50
C THR A 130 -4.10 -6.66 -22.60
N GLN A 131 -4.03 -5.72 -21.66
CA GLN A 131 -2.99 -4.70 -21.59
C GLN A 131 -2.89 -4.11 -20.19
N ASN A 132 -1.74 -3.49 -19.91
CA ASN A 132 -1.50 -2.72 -18.69
C ASN A 132 -1.40 -1.23 -19.05
N PRO A 133 -2.51 -0.46 -19.00
CA PRO A 133 -2.52 0.93 -19.44
C PRO A 133 -1.94 1.87 -18.39
N VAL A 134 -1.09 2.79 -18.83
CA VAL A 134 -0.57 3.93 -18.06
C VAL A 134 -1.14 5.19 -18.69
N MET A 135 -2.05 5.84 -17.98
CA MET A 135 -2.95 6.88 -18.50
C MET A 135 -2.62 8.25 -17.92
N PHE A 136 -2.75 9.29 -18.75
CA PHE A 136 -2.53 10.67 -18.34
C PHE A 136 -3.86 11.42 -18.27
N ASP A 137 -4.34 11.71 -17.06
CA ASP A 137 -5.44 12.67 -16.88
C ASP A 137 -4.87 14.09 -16.86
N ALA A 138 -4.52 14.59 -18.04
CA ALA A 138 -3.70 15.78 -18.21
C ALA A 138 -4.24 17.05 -17.52
N ASN A 139 -5.56 17.12 -17.33
CA ASN A 139 -6.28 18.26 -16.74
C ASN A 139 -7.14 17.87 -15.52
N GLY A 140 -7.05 16.62 -15.04
CA GLY A 140 -7.82 16.13 -13.89
C GLY A 140 -9.32 15.88 -14.15
N GLN A 141 -9.78 15.90 -15.41
CA GLN A 141 -11.21 15.72 -15.73
C GLN A 141 -11.68 14.28 -15.52
N ILE A 142 -10.82 13.27 -15.71
CA ILE A 142 -11.17 11.88 -15.44
C ILE A 142 -11.34 11.67 -13.94
N MET A 143 -10.37 12.09 -13.13
CA MET A 143 -10.41 12.03 -11.67
C MET A 143 -11.67 12.74 -11.13
N SER A 144 -11.92 13.96 -11.59
CA SER A 144 -13.12 14.71 -11.21
C SER A 144 -14.41 14.02 -11.68
N GLY A 145 -14.43 13.44 -12.87
CA GLY A 145 -15.58 12.75 -13.42
C GLY A 145 -15.89 11.42 -12.72
N LEU A 146 -14.88 10.79 -12.13
CA LEU A 146 -15.02 9.63 -11.24
C LEU A 146 -15.48 10.03 -9.82
N GLY A 147 -15.52 11.32 -9.51
CA GLY A 147 -15.90 11.82 -8.18
C GLY A 147 -14.81 11.65 -7.12
N LEU A 148 -13.55 11.50 -7.54
CA LEU A 148 -12.41 11.39 -6.63
C LEU A 148 -12.10 12.76 -6.00
N SER A 149 -11.48 12.73 -4.81
CA SER A 149 -11.04 13.95 -4.14
C SER A 149 -10.08 14.75 -5.03
N ALA A 150 -10.09 16.07 -4.92
CA ALA A 150 -9.14 16.90 -5.64
C ALA A 150 -7.69 16.74 -5.16
N SER A 151 -7.49 16.12 -4.00
CA SER A 151 -6.17 15.82 -3.43
C SER A 151 -5.50 14.58 -4.05
N VAL A 152 -6.20 13.86 -4.93
CA VAL A 152 -5.76 12.61 -5.58
C VAL A 152 -4.69 12.86 -6.65
N ILE A 153 -3.44 12.52 -6.34
CA ILE A 153 -2.28 12.70 -7.24
C ILE A 153 -2.28 11.66 -8.37
N GLY A 154 -2.57 10.42 -8.04
CA GLY A 154 -2.66 9.30 -8.95
C GLY A 154 -3.35 8.12 -8.28
N PHE A 155 -3.51 7.03 -9.05
CA PHE A 155 -3.74 5.71 -8.47
C PHE A 155 -3.29 4.61 -9.44
N ALA A 156 -2.90 3.46 -8.88
CA ALA A 156 -2.77 2.20 -9.57
C ALA A 156 -3.79 1.19 -9.08
N SER A 157 -4.08 0.19 -9.93
CA SER A 157 -4.96 -0.90 -9.56
C SER A 157 -4.53 -2.20 -10.23
N GLY A 158 -4.37 -3.26 -9.44
CA GLY A 158 -4.34 -4.64 -9.91
C GLY A 158 -5.71 -5.04 -10.45
N CYS A 159 -5.93 -4.79 -11.73
CA CYS A 159 -7.24 -4.93 -12.35
C CYS A 159 -7.58 -6.39 -12.71
N ALA A 160 -6.59 -7.29 -12.81
CA ALA A 160 -6.80 -8.69 -13.12
C ALA A 160 -5.85 -9.61 -12.35
N LEU A 161 -6.43 -10.61 -11.69
CA LEU A 161 -5.75 -11.63 -10.90
C LEU A 161 -6.13 -13.01 -11.44
N ASP A 162 -5.15 -13.89 -11.62
CA ASP A 162 -5.40 -15.30 -11.91
C ASP A 162 -5.57 -16.06 -10.60
N SER A 163 -6.82 -16.37 -10.27
CA SER A 163 -7.20 -17.07 -9.05
C SER A 163 -6.73 -18.52 -8.98
N ALA A 164 -6.24 -19.11 -10.08
CA ALA A 164 -5.68 -20.46 -10.07
C ALA A 164 -4.18 -20.47 -9.78
N SER A 165 -3.44 -19.51 -10.33
CA SER A 165 -1.97 -19.45 -10.19
C SER A 165 -1.50 -18.52 -9.07
N GLY A 166 -2.32 -17.57 -8.62
CA GLY A 166 -1.90 -16.54 -7.67
C GLY A 166 -1.06 -15.44 -8.32
N HIS A 167 -1.28 -15.14 -9.60
CA HIS A 167 -0.51 -14.12 -10.31
C HIS A 167 -1.33 -12.89 -10.71
N LEU A 168 -0.68 -11.72 -10.68
CA LEU A 168 -1.18 -10.54 -11.38
C LEU A 168 -1.12 -10.80 -12.88
N THR A 169 -2.20 -10.46 -13.58
CA THR A 169 -2.31 -10.58 -15.05
C THR A 169 -2.71 -9.28 -15.72
N GLY A 170 -3.10 -8.28 -14.94
CA GLY A 170 -3.43 -6.95 -15.41
C GLY A 170 -3.27 -5.93 -14.28
N ALA A 171 -2.67 -4.78 -14.58
CA ALA A 171 -2.70 -3.60 -13.73
C ALA A 171 -2.71 -2.32 -14.58
N LEU A 172 -3.22 -1.23 -14.00
CA LEU A 172 -3.26 0.09 -14.63
C LEU A 172 -2.73 1.17 -13.71
N ILE A 173 -2.38 2.32 -14.29
CA ILE A 173 -2.00 3.54 -13.57
C ILE A 173 -2.74 4.73 -14.22
N LEU A 174 -3.32 5.62 -13.41
CA LEU A 174 -3.85 6.91 -13.85
C LEU A 174 -3.14 8.04 -13.09
N MET A 175 -2.60 9.01 -13.81
CA MET A 175 -1.85 10.14 -13.25
C MET A 175 -2.63 11.43 -13.42
N ASN A 176 -2.71 12.26 -12.37
CA ASN A 176 -3.42 13.53 -12.42
C ASN A 176 -2.46 14.68 -12.77
N GLY A 177 -2.44 15.07 -14.04
CA GLY A 177 -1.57 16.13 -14.55
C GLY A 177 -1.83 17.51 -13.96
N LYS A 178 -2.97 17.69 -13.27
CA LYS A 178 -3.35 18.92 -12.58
C LYS A 178 -2.35 19.34 -11.49
N PHE A 179 -1.62 18.39 -10.89
CA PHE A 179 -0.57 18.67 -9.90
C PHE A 179 0.73 19.25 -10.49
N GLN A 180 0.78 19.42 -11.81
CA GLN A 180 1.91 19.94 -12.56
C GLN A 180 1.46 21.06 -13.52
N ASP A 181 0.30 21.68 -13.26
CA ASP A 181 -0.33 22.64 -14.16
C ASP A 181 0.07 24.10 -13.89
N GLY A 182 0.81 24.33 -12.81
CA GLY A 182 1.31 25.62 -12.35
C GLY A 182 0.34 26.37 -11.43
N ILE A 183 -0.70 25.72 -10.90
CA ILE A 183 -1.68 26.34 -10.01
C ILE A 183 -1.69 25.67 -8.64
N ASN A 184 -1.36 26.46 -7.62
CA ASN A 184 -1.50 26.05 -6.23
C ASN A 184 -2.59 26.86 -5.50
N THR A 185 -3.86 26.62 -5.83
CA THR A 185 -5.00 27.23 -5.14
C THR A 185 -6.17 26.25 -5.04
N SER A 186 -6.59 25.92 -3.82
CA SER A 186 -7.70 24.99 -3.56
C SER A 186 -8.92 25.25 -4.44
N PRO A 187 -9.51 24.21 -5.07
CA PRO A 187 -9.18 22.79 -4.95
C PRO A 187 -8.16 22.31 -6.02
N ASN A 188 -7.23 23.15 -6.45
CA ASN A 188 -6.09 22.77 -7.27
C ASN A 188 -4.80 22.85 -6.44
N PHE A 189 -4.08 21.76 -6.35
CA PHE A 189 -2.86 21.65 -5.57
C PHE A 189 -1.70 21.39 -6.52
N GLU A 190 -0.55 21.98 -6.24
CA GLU A 190 0.65 21.83 -7.06
C GLU A 190 1.71 21.08 -6.26
N LEU A 191 2.41 20.15 -6.92
CA LEU A 191 3.60 19.50 -6.39
C LEU A 191 4.83 19.92 -7.18
N THR A 192 5.99 19.86 -6.55
CA THR A 192 7.24 19.88 -7.29
C THR A 192 7.32 18.68 -8.24
N ALA A 193 8.18 18.75 -9.25
CA ALA A 193 8.37 17.62 -10.16
C ALA A 193 8.86 16.36 -9.43
N ASN A 194 9.69 16.50 -8.38
CA ASN A 194 10.19 15.33 -7.65
C ASN A 194 9.11 14.72 -6.75
N GLU A 195 8.29 15.51 -6.07
CA GLU A 195 7.15 15.00 -5.27
C GLU A 195 6.14 14.27 -6.18
N PHE A 196 5.81 14.85 -7.34
CA PHE A 196 4.94 14.17 -8.30
C PHE A 196 5.55 12.87 -8.85
N ASP A 197 6.86 12.84 -9.14
CA ASP A 197 7.54 11.60 -9.54
C ASP A 197 7.54 10.56 -8.41
N GLU A 198 7.66 10.99 -7.16
CA GLU A 198 7.67 10.12 -5.97
C GLU A 198 6.29 9.46 -5.77
N ALA A 199 5.21 10.24 -5.76
CA ALA A 199 3.83 9.77 -5.71
C ALA A 199 3.51 8.78 -6.85
N ILE A 200 3.90 9.06 -8.09
CA ILE A 200 3.66 8.11 -9.17
C ILE A 200 4.57 6.86 -9.06
N THR A 201 5.76 6.97 -8.48
CA THR A 201 6.61 5.81 -8.18
C THR A 201 5.98 4.93 -7.09
N HIS A 202 5.29 5.52 -6.11
CA HIS A 202 4.46 4.80 -5.13
C HIS A 202 3.36 3.99 -5.85
N GLU A 203 2.66 4.58 -6.81
CA GLU A 203 1.64 3.86 -7.58
C GLU A 203 2.21 2.69 -8.40
N ILE A 204 3.46 2.79 -8.85
CA ILE A 204 4.15 1.64 -9.47
C ILE A 204 4.45 0.54 -8.44
N GLY A 205 4.61 0.87 -7.16
CA GLY A 205 4.68 -0.11 -6.08
C GLY A 205 3.39 -0.92 -5.97
N HIS A 206 2.23 -0.27 -6.01
CA HIS A 206 0.92 -0.95 -6.10
C HIS A 206 0.77 -1.77 -7.38
N PHE A 207 1.24 -1.25 -8.52
CA PHE A 207 1.30 -2.01 -9.78
C PHE A 207 2.10 -3.31 -9.63
N LEU A 208 3.11 -3.34 -8.76
CA LEU A 208 3.94 -4.50 -8.43
C LEU A 208 3.35 -5.40 -7.33
N GLY A 209 2.20 -5.04 -6.75
CA GLY A 209 1.57 -5.81 -5.69
C GLY A 209 2.10 -5.51 -4.29
N LEU A 210 2.71 -4.35 -4.07
CA LEU A 210 3.03 -3.85 -2.73
C LEU A 210 1.80 -3.17 -2.13
N GLY A 211 1.51 -3.43 -0.86
CA GLY A 211 0.53 -2.68 -0.08
C GLY A 211 1.19 -1.48 0.61
N HIS A 212 0.38 -0.67 1.28
CA HIS A 212 0.94 0.39 2.13
C HIS A 212 1.70 -0.16 3.34
N SER A 213 2.65 0.61 3.84
CA SER A 213 3.39 0.34 5.07
C SER A 213 3.49 1.58 5.95
N GLN A 214 3.76 1.38 7.24
CA GLN A 214 3.83 2.45 8.23
C GLN A 214 5.16 2.35 8.98
N ILE A 215 5.96 3.41 8.93
CA ILE A 215 7.13 3.60 9.78
C ILE A 215 7.25 5.11 10.05
N ASN A 216 7.74 5.49 11.24
CA ASN A 216 7.97 6.89 11.62
C ASN A 216 6.67 7.73 11.54
N VAL A 217 5.55 7.14 11.96
CA VAL A 217 4.21 7.75 11.93
C VAL A 217 4.10 9.07 12.71
N ASP A 218 5.07 9.34 13.60
CA ASP A 218 5.20 10.63 14.27
C ASP A 218 5.39 11.81 13.31
N LEU A 219 5.84 11.56 12.07
CA LEU A 219 5.91 12.58 11.00
C LEU A 219 4.53 13.11 10.59
N VAL A 220 3.49 12.26 10.56
CA VAL A 220 2.11 12.68 10.23
C VAL A 220 1.61 13.73 11.22
N GLN A 221 1.96 13.59 12.49
CA GLN A 221 1.55 14.51 13.54
C GLN A 221 2.28 15.86 13.46
N SER A 222 3.46 15.90 12.82
CA SER A 222 4.28 17.09 12.73
C SER A 222 3.80 18.10 11.66
N GLN A 223 3.00 17.66 10.68
CA GLN A 223 2.49 18.46 9.55
C GLN A 223 3.57 19.32 8.86
N SER A 224 4.82 18.85 8.86
CA SER A 224 5.93 19.59 8.27
C SER A 224 6.11 19.19 6.81
N SER A 225 6.13 20.17 5.90
CA SER A 225 6.61 19.98 4.52
C SER A 225 8.12 19.80 4.45
N SER A 226 8.84 20.02 5.56
CA SER A 226 10.27 19.73 5.68
C SER A 226 10.53 18.81 6.86
N CYS A 227 10.73 17.53 6.59
CA CYS A 227 10.99 16.52 7.60
C CYS A 227 12.48 16.37 7.90
N ASP A 228 12.75 15.94 9.12
CA ASP A 228 14.06 15.45 9.54
C ASP A 228 14.56 14.36 8.59
N VAL A 229 15.82 14.46 8.17
CA VAL A 229 16.39 13.60 7.12
C VAL A 229 16.49 12.15 7.58
N ASP A 230 16.70 11.88 8.87
CA ASP A 230 16.83 10.51 9.37
C ASP A 230 15.47 9.82 9.42
N LYS A 231 14.43 10.55 9.86
CA LYS A 231 13.05 10.06 9.81
C LYS A 231 12.54 9.89 8.38
N LEU A 232 12.84 10.83 7.49
CA LEU A 232 12.48 10.73 6.08
C LEU A 232 13.17 9.53 5.44
N ALA A 233 14.44 9.26 5.73
CA ALA A 233 15.16 8.12 5.14
C ALA A 233 14.49 6.77 5.41
N GLY A 234 13.91 6.58 6.60
CA GLY A 234 13.14 5.38 6.95
C GLY A 234 11.63 5.47 6.69
N LEU A 235 11.11 6.60 6.21
CA LEU A 235 9.71 6.71 5.78
C LEU A 235 9.54 5.92 4.47
N PRO A 236 8.64 4.91 4.41
CA PRO A 236 8.43 4.12 3.22
C PRO A 236 7.90 4.98 2.08
N LEU A 237 8.33 4.68 0.85
CA LEU A 237 7.66 5.23 -0.32
C LEU A 237 6.19 4.77 -0.33
N MET A 238 5.93 3.54 0.10
CA MET A 238 4.57 3.00 0.27
C MET A 238 3.80 3.54 1.49
N PHE A 239 4.21 4.67 2.07
CA PHE A 239 3.45 5.30 3.15
C PHE A 239 2.13 5.87 2.61
N PRO A 240 0.99 5.77 3.32
CA PRO A 240 -0.34 6.02 2.72
C PRO A 240 -0.68 7.46 2.29
N VAL A 241 0.18 8.43 2.59
CA VAL A 241 -0.05 9.85 2.31
C VAL A 241 1.28 10.49 1.91
N GLU A 242 1.23 11.36 0.91
CA GLU A 242 2.39 12.18 0.54
C GLU A 242 2.62 13.25 1.62
N LEU A 243 3.80 13.22 2.22
CA LEU A 243 4.23 14.15 3.26
C LEU A 243 5.74 14.39 3.15
N CYS A 244 6.27 15.41 3.84
CA CYS A 244 7.66 15.84 3.72
C CYS A 244 8.02 16.40 2.33
N GLN A 245 9.28 16.80 2.18
CA GLN A 245 9.92 17.00 0.89
C GLN A 245 10.19 15.65 0.22
N ALA A 246 10.21 15.62 -1.12
CA ALA A 246 10.66 14.45 -1.88
C ALA A 246 12.03 13.96 -1.40
N ARG A 247 12.19 12.65 -1.26
CA ARG A 247 13.42 12.00 -0.79
C ARG A 247 14.62 12.39 -1.63
N LYS A 248 14.42 12.53 -2.94
CA LYS A 248 15.45 12.97 -3.88
C LYS A 248 15.97 14.38 -3.58
N ASP A 249 15.12 15.30 -3.15
CA ASP A 249 15.51 16.66 -2.78
C ASP A 249 16.27 16.71 -1.44
N ALA A 250 16.01 15.72 -0.57
CA ALA A 250 16.79 15.50 0.65
C ALA A 250 18.11 14.74 0.41
N GLY A 251 18.44 14.38 -0.83
CA GLY A 251 19.64 13.61 -1.17
C GLY A 251 19.55 12.13 -0.77
N LEU A 252 18.34 11.60 -0.62
CA LEU A 252 18.07 10.20 -0.28
C LEU A 252 17.69 9.40 -1.55
N PRO A 253 17.89 8.07 -1.55
CA PRO A 253 17.29 7.20 -2.55
C PRO A 253 15.75 7.30 -2.50
N VAL A 254 15.10 7.21 -3.67
CA VAL A 254 13.62 7.26 -3.77
C VAL A 254 12.96 6.14 -2.97
N LEU A 255 13.51 4.91 -3.03
CA LEU A 255 13.04 3.79 -2.21
C LEU A 255 13.67 3.84 -0.82
N SER A 256 12.87 3.62 0.22
CA SER A 256 13.34 3.36 1.58
C SER A 256 13.85 1.93 1.73
N PRO A 257 14.55 1.60 2.85
CA PRO A 257 14.92 0.23 3.16
C PRO A 257 13.72 -0.74 3.23
N ASP A 258 12.56 -0.28 3.69
CA ASP A 258 11.32 -1.07 3.76
C ASP A 258 10.83 -1.47 2.36
N ASP A 259 10.77 -0.50 1.45
CA ASP A 259 10.31 -0.73 0.06
C ASP A 259 11.24 -1.71 -0.67
N VAL A 260 12.56 -1.54 -0.53
CA VAL A 260 13.58 -2.41 -1.14
C VAL A 260 13.46 -3.82 -0.58
N SER A 261 13.22 -3.98 0.71
CA SER A 261 13.05 -5.29 1.33
C SER A 261 11.78 -6.01 0.87
N TRP A 262 10.65 -5.31 0.83
CA TRP A 262 9.39 -5.89 0.40
C TRP A 262 9.41 -6.29 -1.07
N ILE A 263 9.89 -5.43 -1.98
CA ILE A 263 9.97 -5.80 -3.40
C ILE A 263 10.95 -6.96 -3.62
N SER A 264 12.03 -7.02 -2.86
CA SER A 264 12.97 -8.15 -2.89
C SER A 264 12.37 -9.44 -2.33
N SER A 265 11.45 -9.33 -1.36
CA SER A 265 10.74 -10.48 -0.79
C SER A 265 9.65 -11.01 -1.72
N LEU A 266 8.98 -10.14 -2.48
CA LEU A 266 7.98 -10.53 -3.47
C LEU A 266 8.60 -11.13 -4.74
N TYR A 267 9.74 -10.58 -5.17
CA TYR A 267 10.41 -10.97 -6.41
C TYR A 267 11.87 -11.36 -6.18
N PRO A 268 12.22 -12.28 -5.27
CA PRO A 268 13.60 -12.52 -4.89
C PRO A 268 14.43 -13.00 -6.08
N ASN A 269 15.62 -12.43 -6.25
CA ASN A 269 16.64 -13.00 -7.12
C ASN A 269 17.62 -13.88 -6.32
N PRO A 270 18.54 -14.61 -6.97
CA PRO A 270 19.46 -15.52 -6.28
C PRO A 270 20.34 -14.88 -5.20
N THR A 271 20.54 -13.56 -5.23
CA THR A 271 21.34 -12.82 -4.25
C THR A 271 20.55 -12.37 -3.03
N PHE A 272 19.22 -12.52 -3.01
CA PHE A 272 18.39 -12.11 -1.87
C PHE A 272 18.89 -12.72 -0.55
N VAL A 273 19.11 -14.04 -0.53
CA VAL A 273 19.59 -14.77 0.66
C VAL A 273 21.00 -14.38 1.11
N SER A 274 21.83 -13.80 0.24
CA SER A 274 23.15 -13.28 0.61
C SER A 274 23.13 -11.83 1.06
N ASN A 275 22.00 -11.14 0.91
CA ASN A 275 21.82 -9.73 1.27
C ASN A 275 20.81 -9.51 2.39
N TYR A 276 20.03 -10.54 2.76
CA TYR A 276 18.99 -10.45 3.78
C TYR A 276 18.99 -11.68 4.69
N GLY A 277 18.63 -11.48 5.95
CA GLY A 277 18.05 -12.51 6.82
C GLY A 277 16.58 -12.19 7.10
N THR A 278 15.86 -13.09 7.77
CA THR A 278 14.45 -12.86 8.15
C THR A 278 14.28 -12.97 9.66
N ILE A 279 13.47 -12.07 10.21
CA ILE A 279 12.99 -12.10 11.60
C ILE A 279 11.49 -12.39 11.56
N SER A 280 11.02 -13.40 12.29
CA SER A 280 9.60 -13.72 12.42
C SER A 280 9.20 -14.15 13.82
N GLY A 281 7.92 -13.96 14.09
CA GLY A 281 7.28 -14.32 15.35
C GLY A 281 5.78 -14.16 15.25
N THR A 282 5.14 -14.20 16.41
CA THR A 282 3.70 -14.04 16.59
C THR A 282 3.44 -13.00 17.67
N ILE A 283 2.48 -12.11 17.43
CA ILE A 283 2.00 -11.19 18.45
C ILE A 283 0.86 -11.84 19.23
N TYR A 284 0.95 -11.79 20.55
CA TYR A 284 -0.03 -12.33 21.49
C TYR A 284 -0.65 -11.24 22.35
N PHE A 285 -1.90 -11.46 22.73
CA PHE A 285 -2.54 -10.70 23.80
C PHE A 285 -1.90 -11.03 25.17
N PRO A 286 -2.25 -10.29 26.24
CA PRO A 286 -1.74 -10.53 27.59
C PRO A 286 -1.94 -11.97 28.13
N ASP A 287 -2.84 -12.75 27.55
CA ASP A 287 -3.05 -14.16 27.94
C ASP A 287 -1.94 -15.10 27.44
N ALA A 288 -1.02 -14.61 26.59
CA ALA A 288 0.05 -15.36 25.94
C ALA A 288 -0.43 -16.56 25.09
N VAL A 289 -1.70 -16.55 24.68
CA VAL A 289 -2.33 -17.65 23.94
C VAL A 289 -3.05 -17.10 22.71
N SER A 290 -3.88 -16.09 22.89
CA SER A 290 -4.65 -15.45 21.83
C SER A 290 -3.75 -14.57 20.99
N GLN A 291 -3.86 -14.68 19.66
CA GLN A 291 -3.01 -13.94 18.73
C GLN A 291 -3.63 -12.60 18.35
N VAL A 292 -2.78 -11.60 18.08
CA VAL A 292 -3.20 -10.25 17.70
C VAL A 292 -2.92 -10.00 16.23
N GLN A 293 -3.97 -9.84 15.43
CA GLN A 293 -3.87 -9.41 14.03
C GLN A 293 -3.96 -7.88 13.92
N GLY A 294 -3.29 -7.31 12.92
CA GLY A 294 -3.47 -5.91 12.54
C GLY A 294 -2.62 -4.90 13.30
N VAL A 295 -1.49 -5.33 13.87
CA VAL A 295 -0.54 -4.45 14.57
C VAL A 295 0.73 -4.31 13.76
N ASN A 296 1.32 -3.12 13.76
CA ASN A 296 2.52 -2.87 12.98
C ASN A 296 3.75 -3.32 13.76
N VAL A 297 4.53 -4.24 13.20
CA VAL A 297 5.78 -4.72 13.80
C VAL A 297 6.95 -4.15 13.02
N ILE A 298 7.84 -3.43 13.69
CA ILE A 298 8.98 -2.73 13.07
C ILE A 298 10.28 -3.30 13.61
N ALA A 299 11.15 -3.76 12.72
CA ALA A 299 12.55 -4.02 13.01
C ALA A 299 13.36 -2.74 12.75
N ARG A 300 13.91 -2.14 13.81
CA ARG A 300 14.79 -0.96 13.72
C ARG A 300 16.24 -1.37 13.93
N ALA A 301 17.14 -0.91 13.06
CA ALA A 301 18.56 -1.08 13.31
C ALA A 301 18.95 -0.38 14.63
N VAL A 302 19.87 -0.98 15.37
CA VAL A 302 20.45 -0.34 16.55
C VAL A 302 21.33 0.81 16.08
N ASP A 303 21.05 1.99 16.62
CA ASP A 303 21.80 3.21 16.38
C ASP A 303 23.28 3.06 16.78
N ASP A 304 24.19 3.44 15.89
CA ASP A 304 25.62 3.55 16.19
C ASP A 304 25.95 5.00 16.57
N PRO A 305 26.11 5.33 17.87
CA PRO A 305 26.30 6.72 18.31
C PRO A 305 27.63 7.35 17.84
N ARG A 306 28.45 6.62 17.08
CA ARG A 306 29.67 7.12 16.43
C ARG A 306 29.41 7.69 15.04
N THR A 307 28.26 7.40 14.41
CA THR A 307 27.86 7.99 13.15
C THR A 307 27.04 9.27 13.42
N PRO A 308 26.96 10.19 12.45
CA PRO A 308 26.11 11.38 12.58
C PRO A 308 24.63 11.10 12.27
N GLN A 309 24.28 9.87 11.93
CA GLN A 309 22.97 9.45 11.43
C GLN A 309 22.28 8.60 12.49
N ASP A 310 20.99 8.82 12.74
CA ASP A 310 20.21 7.93 13.60
C ASP A 310 19.78 6.68 12.80
N GLU A 311 20.55 5.59 12.85
CA GLU A 311 20.22 4.39 12.07
C GLU A 311 18.89 3.75 12.49
N SER A 312 18.46 3.96 13.74
CA SER A 312 17.17 3.45 14.23
C SER A 312 15.97 4.11 13.57
N ARG A 313 16.16 5.33 13.04
CA ARG A 313 15.16 6.06 12.26
C ARG A 313 15.31 5.83 10.76
N ARG A 314 16.53 5.65 10.27
CA ARG A 314 16.85 5.48 8.84
C ARG A 314 16.64 4.07 8.31
N ILE A 315 17.01 3.05 9.10
CA ILE A 315 17.02 1.64 8.71
C ILE A 315 15.96 0.93 9.54
N ALA A 316 14.73 1.02 9.07
CA ALA A 316 13.57 0.41 9.68
C ALA A 316 12.77 -0.34 8.61
N LEU A 317 12.23 -1.49 8.99
CA LEU A 317 11.49 -2.40 8.11
C LEU A 317 10.28 -2.94 8.88
N SER A 318 9.13 -3.01 8.23
CA SER A 318 7.86 -3.28 8.89
C SER A 318 7.08 -4.41 8.24
N ALA A 319 6.28 -5.11 9.05
CA ALA A 319 5.21 -5.98 8.60
C ALA A 319 4.05 -5.86 9.58
N VAL A 320 2.82 -5.91 9.08
CA VAL A 320 1.64 -5.97 9.96
C VAL A 320 1.38 -7.40 10.37
N SER A 321 1.11 -7.65 11.66
CA SER A 321 0.77 -8.98 12.14
C SER A 321 -0.48 -9.50 11.42
N GLY A 322 -0.40 -10.76 10.99
CA GLY A 322 -1.42 -11.42 10.20
C GLY A 322 -1.62 -10.89 8.79
N TYR A 323 -0.61 -10.25 8.20
CA TYR A 323 -0.65 -9.85 6.79
C TYR A 323 -0.92 -11.01 5.82
N LEU A 324 -0.68 -12.28 6.22
CA LEU A 324 -1.02 -13.47 5.43
C LEU A 324 -2.38 -14.09 5.76
N PHE A 325 -3.02 -13.66 6.85
CA PHE A 325 -4.29 -14.19 7.32
C PHE A 325 -5.42 -13.28 6.89
N THR A 326 -6.53 -13.87 6.47
CA THR A 326 -7.72 -13.16 5.99
C THR A 326 -8.11 -11.97 6.87
N GLY A 327 -8.56 -10.90 6.23
CA GLY A 327 -9.10 -9.75 6.94
C GLY A 327 -10.45 -10.08 7.57
N ASN A 328 -10.64 -9.62 8.80
CA ASN A 328 -11.94 -9.46 9.46
C ASN A 328 -12.87 -10.69 9.62
N PRO A 329 -12.42 -11.95 9.77
CA PRO A 329 -13.36 -13.06 9.89
C PRO A 329 -14.21 -12.95 11.17
N GLY A 330 -15.52 -13.15 11.06
CA GLY A 330 -16.43 -13.36 12.18
C GLY A 330 -16.81 -12.13 13.03
N GLN A 331 -16.40 -10.91 12.66
CA GLN A 331 -16.66 -9.71 13.47
C GLN A 331 -17.59 -8.68 12.78
N SER A 332 -18.55 -8.16 13.55
CA SER A 332 -19.52 -7.13 13.10
C SER A 332 -18.96 -5.70 13.09
N ILE A 333 -17.81 -5.48 13.74
CA ILE A 333 -17.20 -4.15 13.92
C ILE A 333 -16.48 -3.68 12.65
N THR A 334 -15.86 -4.61 11.91
CA THR A 334 -15.13 -4.34 10.67
C THR A 334 -15.87 -4.85 9.44
N ALA A 335 -17.17 -5.18 9.59
CA ALA A 335 -18.01 -5.51 8.45
C ALA A 335 -18.10 -4.28 7.52
N SER A 336 -17.88 -4.49 6.23
CA SER A 336 -17.97 -3.41 5.24
C SER A 336 -19.42 -2.94 5.04
N MET A 337 -20.38 -3.81 5.35
CA MET A 337 -21.81 -3.55 5.31
C MET A 337 -22.46 -3.81 6.68
N PRO A 338 -23.49 -3.04 7.06
CA PRO A 338 -24.21 -3.26 8.31
C PRO A 338 -25.05 -4.54 8.24
N GLU A 339 -25.21 -5.20 9.40
CA GLU A 339 -26.13 -6.32 9.58
C GLU A 339 -27.56 -5.99 9.09
N PRO A 340 -28.27 -6.93 8.45
CA PRO A 340 -27.95 -8.36 8.27
C PRO A 340 -27.15 -8.67 6.99
N ASN A 341 -26.59 -7.65 6.33
CA ASN A 341 -26.01 -7.82 5.00
C ASN A 341 -24.62 -8.49 5.06
N GLU A 342 -23.91 -8.32 6.17
CA GLU A 342 -22.55 -8.83 6.38
C GLU A 342 -22.21 -8.86 7.88
N ASN A 343 -22.03 -10.07 8.42
CA ASN A 343 -21.47 -10.29 9.76
C ASN A 343 -20.02 -10.76 9.71
N ASN A 344 -19.41 -10.68 8.53
CA ASN A 344 -18.06 -11.12 8.23
C ASN A 344 -17.75 -12.60 8.53
N THR A 345 -18.75 -13.45 8.78
CA THR A 345 -18.53 -14.87 9.16
C THR A 345 -17.79 -15.67 8.08
N ASN A 346 -17.91 -15.25 6.82
CA ASN A 346 -17.18 -15.87 5.71
C ASN A 346 -15.80 -15.26 5.49
N GLY A 347 -15.42 -14.17 6.19
CA GLY A 347 -14.23 -13.30 6.02
C GLY A 347 -13.94 -12.84 4.59
N ASP A 348 -12.83 -12.14 4.38
CA ASP A 348 -12.37 -11.70 3.06
C ASP A 348 -11.96 -12.92 2.17
N PRO A 349 -12.36 -12.98 0.88
CA PRO A 349 -11.83 -14.01 -0.03
C PRO A 349 -10.28 -14.06 -0.08
N ASP A 350 -9.63 -12.94 0.22
CA ASP A 350 -8.18 -12.79 0.32
C ASP A 350 -7.65 -13.23 1.70
N GLY A 351 -6.41 -13.70 1.69
CA GLY A 351 -5.69 -14.20 2.84
C GLY A 351 -6.09 -15.61 3.29
N SER A 352 -5.15 -16.27 3.97
CA SER A 352 -5.35 -17.63 4.45
C SER A 352 -6.34 -17.72 5.60
N ARG A 353 -6.93 -18.91 5.78
CA ARG A 353 -7.77 -19.26 6.93
C ARG A 353 -7.04 -20.10 7.97
N ASN A 354 -5.72 -20.18 7.88
CA ASN A 354 -4.89 -20.86 8.85
C ASN A 354 -4.75 -20.02 10.13
N PRO A 355 -5.29 -20.44 11.29
CA PRO A 355 -5.26 -19.66 12.52
C PRO A 355 -3.84 -19.43 13.06
N LYS A 356 -2.83 -20.17 12.58
CA LYS A 356 -1.42 -19.90 12.92
C LYS A 356 -0.90 -18.58 12.35
N LEU A 357 -1.63 -17.98 11.40
CA LEU A 357 -1.23 -16.76 10.73
C LEU A 357 -1.87 -15.51 11.33
N ILE A 358 -2.76 -15.60 12.33
CA ILE A 358 -3.49 -14.44 12.87
C ILE A 358 -2.53 -13.38 13.40
N GLY A 359 -1.58 -13.76 14.27
CA GLY A 359 -0.59 -12.85 14.83
C GLY A 359 0.77 -12.90 14.15
N TYR A 360 0.90 -13.70 13.08
CA TYR A 360 2.18 -13.95 12.44
C TYR A 360 2.72 -12.71 11.74
N TYR A 361 4.00 -12.41 11.94
CA TYR A 361 4.71 -11.42 11.15
C TYR A 361 6.05 -11.99 10.68
N GLN A 362 6.54 -11.46 9.56
CA GLN A 362 7.90 -11.74 9.08
C GLN A 362 8.42 -10.50 8.35
N VAL A 363 9.63 -10.09 8.71
CA VAL A 363 10.35 -9.00 8.03
C VAL A 363 11.68 -9.54 7.51
N ALA A 364 11.99 -9.27 6.25
CA ALA A 364 13.34 -9.46 5.75
C ALA A 364 14.15 -8.21 6.10
N VAL A 365 15.34 -8.38 6.66
CA VAL A 365 16.21 -7.28 7.07
C VAL A 365 17.62 -7.47 6.53
N PRO A 366 18.33 -6.38 6.16
CA PRO A 366 19.76 -6.45 5.89
C PRO A 366 20.53 -7.03 7.09
N PRO A 367 21.78 -7.50 6.91
CA PRO A 367 22.61 -7.90 8.03
C PRO A 367 22.86 -6.73 8.98
N GLY A 368 22.70 -6.98 10.27
CA GLY A 368 22.79 -5.92 11.27
C GLY A 368 22.26 -6.38 12.63
N THR A 369 22.24 -5.45 13.57
CA THR A 369 21.65 -5.66 14.90
C THR A 369 20.40 -4.81 15.01
N TYR A 370 19.30 -5.40 15.48
CA TYR A 370 17.97 -4.81 15.45
C TYR A 370 17.28 -4.88 16.82
N THR A 371 16.43 -3.90 17.11
CA THR A 371 15.35 -4.02 18.09
C THR A 371 14.04 -4.25 17.36
N ILE A 372 13.13 -5.04 17.94
CA ILE A 372 11.78 -5.25 17.40
C ILE A 372 10.79 -4.51 18.28
N GLU A 373 9.98 -3.66 17.67
CA GLU A 373 8.90 -2.93 18.33
C GLU A 373 7.56 -3.24 17.68
N VAL A 374 6.50 -3.13 18.46
CA VAL A 374 5.12 -3.19 18.01
C VAL A 374 4.40 -1.89 18.32
N GLU A 375 3.67 -1.37 17.34
CA GLU A 375 2.84 -0.19 17.48
C GLU A 375 1.45 -0.39 16.83
N ALA A 376 0.50 0.47 17.20
CA ALA A 376 -0.78 0.51 16.52
C ALA A 376 -0.60 1.05 15.09
N VAL A 377 -1.33 0.47 14.14
CA VAL A 377 -1.56 1.12 12.85
C VAL A 377 -2.35 2.41 13.07
N PHE A 378 -1.97 3.48 12.39
CA PHE A 378 -2.59 4.79 12.55
C PHE A 378 -4.10 4.71 12.23
N PRO A 379 -5.00 5.15 13.12
CA PRO A 379 -6.44 4.93 12.94
C PRO A 379 -7.06 5.58 11.69
N LEU A 380 -6.39 6.55 11.07
CA LEU A 380 -6.83 7.18 9.82
C LEU A 380 -6.36 6.44 8.55
N PHE A 381 -5.50 5.43 8.69
CA PHE A 381 -5.11 4.55 7.60
C PHE A 381 -6.20 3.50 7.36
N VAL A 382 -7.27 3.95 6.72
CA VAL A 382 -8.48 3.18 6.40
C VAL A 382 -8.78 3.24 4.90
N GLY A 383 -9.56 2.28 4.42
CA GLY A 383 -10.01 2.25 3.03
C GLY A 383 -8.85 2.27 2.06
N GLY A 384 -8.82 3.29 1.20
CA GLY A 384 -7.77 3.47 0.20
C GLY A 384 -6.37 3.64 0.75
N SER A 385 -6.25 4.31 1.90
CA SER A 385 -5.00 4.53 2.62
C SER A 385 -4.80 3.46 3.71
N GLY A 386 -5.47 2.30 3.58
CA GLY A 386 -5.41 1.22 4.55
C GLY A 386 -4.00 0.66 4.72
N VAL A 387 -3.64 0.34 5.97
CA VAL A 387 -2.44 -0.42 6.33
C VAL A 387 -2.90 -1.60 7.18
N GLY A 388 -2.39 -2.79 6.89
CA GLY A 388 -2.81 -4.00 7.58
C GLY A 388 -3.97 -4.74 6.91
N PRO A 389 -4.23 -5.97 7.37
CA PRO A 389 -5.37 -6.77 6.92
C PRO A 389 -6.70 -6.34 7.53
N LEU A 390 -6.71 -5.40 8.49
CA LEU A 390 -7.91 -4.98 9.22
C LEU A 390 -8.31 -3.56 8.82
N SER A 391 -9.62 -3.38 8.59
CA SER A 391 -10.21 -2.08 8.30
C SER A 391 -11.57 -1.97 9.04
N PRO A 392 -11.73 -1.02 9.98
CA PRO A 392 -10.69 -0.11 10.47
C PRO A 392 -9.54 -0.82 11.21
N PRO A 393 -8.35 -0.19 11.32
CA PRO A 393 -7.29 -0.63 12.20
C PRO A 393 -7.74 -0.84 13.64
N ILE A 394 -7.15 -1.81 14.33
CA ILE A 394 -7.42 -1.99 15.76
C ILE A 394 -6.70 -0.94 16.60
N ALA A 395 -7.38 -0.50 17.66
CA ALA A 395 -6.76 0.36 18.66
C ALA A 395 -5.95 -0.49 19.63
N ILE A 396 -4.65 -0.22 19.73
CA ILE A 396 -3.82 -0.67 20.85
C ILE A 396 -3.53 0.53 21.73
N PRO A 397 -4.13 0.62 22.93
CA PRO A 397 -3.80 1.65 23.88
C PRO A 397 -2.36 1.46 24.34
N GLY A 398 -1.62 2.56 24.52
CA GLY A 398 -0.27 2.53 25.09
C GLY A 398 0.79 3.14 24.19
N SER A 399 2.02 3.13 24.69
CA SER A 399 3.22 3.43 23.90
C SER A 399 3.67 2.16 23.16
N PRO A 400 4.57 2.26 22.17
CA PRO A 400 5.17 1.09 21.56
C PRO A 400 5.76 0.15 22.60
N GLU A 401 5.65 -1.14 22.32
CA GLU A 401 6.15 -2.24 23.13
C GLU A 401 7.27 -2.95 22.38
N PHE A 402 8.26 -3.47 23.09
CA PHE A 402 9.46 -4.01 22.48
C PHE A 402 9.69 -5.45 22.88
N TRP A 403 10.14 -6.24 21.90
CA TRP A 403 10.60 -7.59 22.18
C TRP A 403 11.80 -7.57 23.13
N ASN A 404 11.75 -8.43 24.15
CA ASN A 404 12.91 -8.75 24.96
C ASN A 404 12.95 -10.25 25.34
N LYS A 405 14.08 -10.74 25.85
CA LYS A 405 14.26 -12.16 26.17
C LYS A 405 13.39 -12.67 27.33
N ASP A 406 12.90 -11.75 28.15
CA ASP A 406 12.08 -12.01 29.34
C ASP A 406 10.60 -11.63 29.06
N GLU A 407 10.18 -11.73 27.78
CA GLU A 407 8.88 -11.34 27.27
C GLU A 407 7.72 -11.88 28.10
N SER A 408 6.83 -10.99 28.53
CA SER A 408 5.62 -11.35 29.25
C SER A 408 4.60 -10.22 29.24
N ALA A 409 3.35 -10.54 29.55
CA ALA A 409 2.27 -9.56 29.74
C ALA A 409 2.44 -8.61 30.95
N PHE A 410 3.58 -8.65 31.64
CA PHE A 410 3.87 -7.81 32.81
C PHE A 410 5.27 -7.21 32.78
N ASP A 411 5.98 -7.30 31.66
CA ASP A 411 7.32 -6.74 31.56
C ASP A 411 7.27 -5.21 31.40
N PHE A 412 8.44 -4.58 31.35
CA PHE A 412 8.50 -3.14 31.14
C PHE A 412 8.40 -2.88 29.63
N PRO A 413 7.37 -2.18 29.11
CA PRO A 413 7.14 -2.10 27.67
C PRO A 413 8.30 -1.51 26.85
N LEU A 414 9.17 -0.70 27.48
CA LEU A 414 10.33 -0.10 26.82
C LEU A 414 11.64 -0.90 27.01
N ALA A 415 11.60 -2.03 27.74
CA ALA A 415 12.71 -2.96 27.81
C ALA A 415 12.84 -3.65 26.45
N ARG A 416 14.05 -3.62 25.88
CA ARG A 416 14.31 -4.16 24.55
C ARG A 416 15.66 -4.84 24.51
N ASP A 417 15.66 -6.08 24.05
CA ASP A 417 16.89 -6.78 23.70
C ASP A 417 17.16 -6.63 22.20
N THR A 418 18.39 -6.95 21.81
CA THR A 418 18.82 -6.81 20.42
C THR A 418 18.98 -8.16 19.75
N ILE A 419 18.62 -8.23 18.48
CA ILE A 419 18.74 -9.41 17.62
C ILE A 419 19.79 -9.12 16.55
N THR A 420 20.81 -9.98 16.44
CA THR A 420 21.80 -9.86 15.36
C THR A 420 21.44 -10.82 14.23
N VAL A 421 21.39 -10.29 13.02
CA VAL A 421 21.00 -10.98 11.79
C VAL A 421 22.18 -11.03 10.83
N SER A 422 22.50 -12.21 10.34
CA SER A 422 23.46 -12.46 9.28
C SER A 422 22.74 -12.77 7.96
N PRO A 423 23.42 -12.68 6.79
CA PRO A 423 22.85 -13.13 5.53
C PRO A 423 22.34 -14.57 5.59
N GLY A 424 21.10 -14.78 5.14
CA GLY A 424 20.47 -16.10 5.05
C GLY A 424 19.91 -16.61 6.39
N ASP A 425 20.08 -15.88 7.48
CA ASP A 425 19.51 -16.24 8.77
C ASP A 425 17.98 -16.29 8.69
N LYS A 426 17.40 -17.24 9.42
CA LYS A 426 15.96 -17.36 9.65
C LYS A 426 15.72 -17.40 11.14
N LEU A 427 15.60 -16.22 11.74
CA LEU A 427 15.36 -16.07 13.17
C LEU A 427 13.85 -16.11 13.40
N THR A 428 13.40 -17.08 14.19
CA THR A 428 11.99 -17.36 14.45
C THR A 428 11.70 -17.39 15.94
N GLY A 429 10.45 -17.22 16.34
CA GLY A 429 10.04 -17.24 17.76
C GLY A 429 10.40 -15.94 18.47
N ILE A 430 10.46 -14.85 17.72
CA ILE A 430 10.60 -13.48 18.24
C ILE A 430 9.18 -12.97 18.52
N ASP A 431 8.54 -13.62 19.49
CA ASP A 431 7.14 -13.38 19.84
C ASP A 431 7.04 -12.22 20.84
N ILE A 432 6.02 -11.36 20.71
CA ILE A 432 5.74 -10.28 21.65
C ILE A 432 4.39 -10.57 22.32
N ILE A 433 4.31 -10.44 23.64
CA ILE A 433 3.11 -10.63 24.44
C ILE A 433 2.69 -9.26 24.97
N LEU A 434 1.65 -8.69 24.39
CA LEU A 434 1.24 -7.33 24.74
C LEU A 434 0.92 -7.19 26.23
N ASN A 435 1.45 -6.14 26.87
CA ASN A 435 1.21 -5.84 28.28
C ASN A 435 -0.21 -5.34 28.59
N ASN A 436 -0.87 -4.70 27.62
CA ASN A 436 -2.11 -3.97 27.88
C ASN A 436 -3.36 -4.85 27.71
N PRO A 437 -4.38 -4.79 28.58
CA PRO A 437 -5.60 -5.56 28.44
C PRO A 437 -6.50 -4.95 27.36
N THR A 438 -6.05 -5.03 26.12
CA THR A 438 -6.97 -4.99 25.00
C THR A 438 -7.83 -6.25 25.07
N PRO A 439 -9.15 -6.14 24.90
CA PRO A 439 -10.00 -7.31 24.81
C PRO A 439 -9.44 -8.26 23.73
N THR A 440 -9.21 -9.52 24.10
CA THR A 440 -8.77 -10.61 23.21
C THR A 440 -9.77 -10.82 22.07
N PHE A 441 -9.28 -11.16 20.88
CA PHE A 441 -10.12 -11.38 19.69
C PHE A 441 -11.12 -12.53 19.84
N ASP A 442 -10.90 -13.47 20.74
CA ASP A 442 -11.82 -14.58 21.01
C ASP A 442 -13.22 -14.13 21.48
N GLN A 443 -13.35 -12.99 22.14
CA GLN A 443 -14.66 -12.40 22.46
C GLN A 443 -15.32 -11.66 21.28
N PHE A 444 -14.56 -11.43 20.21
CA PHE A 444 -15.01 -10.80 18.95
C PHE A 444 -15.28 -11.82 17.83
N GLU A 445 -14.77 -13.05 17.98
CA GLU A 445 -15.06 -14.20 17.11
C GLU A 445 -16.22 -15.08 17.65
N ASP A 446 -16.59 -14.95 18.93
CA ASP A 446 -17.82 -15.53 19.46
C ASP A 446 -19.03 -14.68 19.05
N SER A 447 -20.00 -15.31 18.38
CA SER A 447 -21.09 -14.69 17.60
C SER A 447 -22.13 -13.86 18.39
N GLY A 448 -21.78 -13.24 19.51
CA GLY A 448 -22.74 -12.70 20.49
C GLY A 448 -22.46 -11.32 21.09
N ALA A 449 -21.25 -10.74 20.96
CA ALA A 449 -20.94 -9.46 21.60
C ALA A 449 -21.04 -8.27 20.61
N LEU A 450 -22.24 -7.69 20.51
CA LEU A 450 -22.49 -6.46 19.77
C LEU A 450 -22.04 -5.23 20.57
N PHE A 451 -21.13 -4.41 20.03
CA PHE A 451 -20.97 -3.04 20.52
C PHE A 451 -22.10 -2.18 19.98
N GLY A 452 -22.72 -1.39 20.86
CA GLY A 452 -23.63 -0.31 20.47
C GLY A 452 -22.87 0.77 19.70
N SER A 453 -23.45 1.23 18.60
CA SER A 453 -22.85 2.17 17.65
C SER A 453 -22.28 3.45 18.29
N PRO A 454 -21.08 3.88 17.85
CA PRO A 454 -20.79 5.29 17.69
C PRO A 454 -21.05 5.71 16.23
N LEU A 455 -21.99 6.64 16.11
CA LEU A 455 -22.35 7.53 15.00
C LEU A 455 -21.51 7.54 13.70
N ASN A 456 -22.23 7.37 12.57
CA ASN A 456 -22.09 8.00 11.25
C ASN A 456 -20.72 8.57 10.88
N PHE A 457 -20.04 7.99 9.88
CA PHE A 457 -19.33 8.79 8.86
C PHE A 457 -19.32 8.10 7.48
N MET A 458 -19.46 8.94 6.45
CA MET A 458 -19.70 8.64 5.05
C MET A 458 -18.47 8.12 4.29
N LEU A 459 -18.77 7.43 3.17
CA LEU A 459 -17.98 7.21 1.95
C LEU A 459 -16.70 8.04 1.78
N ALA A 460 -15.59 7.38 1.42
CA ALA A 460 -14.51 8.00 0.66
C ALA A 460 -13.97 7.01 -0.39
N ALA A 461 -13.96 7.47 -1.64
CA ALA A 461 -13.25 6.85 -2.74
C ALA A 461 -11.74 7.04 -2.56
N VAL A 462 -10.98 6.04 -3.00
CA VAL A 462 -9.55 5.87 -2.78
C VAL A 462 -8.75 6.75 -3.72
N ALA A 463 -7.92 7.62 -3.16
CA ALA A 463 -6.59 7.90 -3.68
C ALA A 463 -5.74 8.72 -2.70
N GLU A 464 -4.43 8.70 -2.94
CA GLU A 464 -3.40 9.44 -2.23
C GLU A 464 -3.78 10.92 -2.11
N ALA A 465 -3.95 11.42 -0.88
CA ALA A 465 -4.32 12.80 -0.63
C ALA A 465 -3.10 13.56 -0.07
N CYS A 466 -2.77 14.72 -0.66
CA CYS A 466 -1.87 15.68 -0.01
C CYS A 466 -2.38 16.03 1.40
N ALA A 467 -1.50 15.96 2.40
CA ALA A 467 -1.78 16.31 3.79
C ALA A 467 -2.06 17.81 4.00
#